data_AF-A0A919T047-F1
#
_entry.id   AF-A0A919T047-F1
#
_cell.length_a   1.000
_cell.length_b   1.000
_cell.length_c   1.000
_cell.angle_alpha   90.00
_cell.angle_beta   90.00
_cell.angle_gamma   90.00
#
_symmetry.space_group_name_H-M   'P 1'
#
loop_
_entity.id
_entity.type
_entity.pdbx_description
1 polymer ?
#
loop_
_entity_poly.entity_id
_entity_poly.type
_entity_poly.pdbx_seq_one_letter_code
_entity_poly.pdbx_strand_id
1 'polypeptide(L)'
;MPTEVLATPRADQQIAALSRRESTLFNAFVDDLAARGCAALSYRLSGPVPVDHVCVKHLRGEQRVVVGFESPQRAWILLVGPHHDDDQEFNIYTELYRLLGVEPPAAAGRTKPPCCDVEDQAAPVLGPQLDDVIARAQQLRRSRRRG
;
A
#
# COMPACT_ATOMS: atom_id res chain seq x y z
N MET A 1 -15.02 -15.26 -3.29
CA MET A 1 -15.54 -13.98 -3.80
C MET A 1 -14.35 -13.19 -4.30
N PRO A 2 -14.38 -12.63 -5.52
CA PRO A 2 -13.30 -11.76 -6.00
C PRO A 2 -13.22 -10.49 -5.14
N THR A 3 -12.02 -9.94 -5.03
CA THR A 3 -11.74 -8.66 -4.37
C THR A 3 -11.79 -7.54 -5.41
N GLU A 4 -12.61 -6.53 -5.18
CA GLU A 4 -12.57 -5.28 -5.95
C GLU A 4 -11.27 -4.54 -5.64
N VAL A 5 -10.54 -4.09 -6.67
CA VAL A 5 -9.27 -3.37 -6.50
C VAL A 5 -9.43 -1.96 -7.03
N LEU A 6 -9.27 -0.99 -6.14
CA LEU A 6 -9.31 0.43 -6.43
C LEU A 6 -7.94 1.06 -6.17
N ALA A 7 -7.69 2.25 -6.70
CA ALA A 7 -6.47 2.99 -6.46
C ALA A 7 -6.81 4.36 -5.87
N THR A 8 -6.00 4.82 -4.92
CA THR A 8 -6.11 6.20 -4.45
C THR A 8 -5.67 7.15 -5.57
N PRO A 9 -6.10 8.42 -5.55
CA PRO A 9 -5.66 9.41 -6.54
C PRO A 9 -4.14 9.60 -6.58
N ARG A 10 -3.44 9.33 -5.47
CA ARG A 10 -1.98 9.36 -5.44
C ARG A 10 -1.37 8.13 -6.09
N ALA A 11 -1.91 6.95 -5.81
CA ALA A 11 -1.52 5.71 -6.48
C ALA A 11 -1.73 5.80 -7.99
N ASP A 12 -2.86 6.34 -8.48
CA ASP A 12 -3.11 6.52 -9.91
C ASP A 12 -1.99 7.29 -10.61
N GLN A 13 -1.50 8.37 -9.98
CA GLN A 13 -0.39 9.15 -10.51
C GLN A 13 0.91 8.34 -10.57
N GLN A 14 1.17 7.53 -9.54
CA GLN A 14 2.36 6.68 -9.50
C GLN A 14 2.29 5.55 -10.52
N ILE A 15 1.11 4.94 -10.68
CA ILE A 15 0.83 3.88 -11.66
C ILE A 15 1.03 4.41 -13.08
N ALA A 16 0.55 5.63 -13.38
CA ALA A 16 0.73 6.27 -14.68
C ALA A 16 2.21 6.58 -15.01
N ALA A 17 3.07 6.65 -13.99
CA ALA A 17 4.50 6.91 -14.16
C ALA A 17 5.35 5.64 -14.28
N LEU A 18 4.76 4.44 -14.18
CA LEU A 18 5.48 3.18 -14.29
C LEU A 18 6.05 2.99 -15.71
N SER A 19 7.27 2.44 -15.79
CA SER A 19 7.80 1.95 -17.05
C SER A 19 6.95 0.80 -17.57
N ARG A 20 6.99 0.54 -18.88
CA ARG A 20 6.23 -0.56 -19.50
C ARG A 20 6.41 -1.90 -18.79
N ARG A 21 7.64 -2.20 -18.35
CA ARG A 21 7.96 -3.45 -17.65
C ARG A 21 7.33 -3.50 -16.27
N GLU A 22 7.35 -2.39 -15.54
CA GLU A 22 6.74 -2.29 -14.21
C GLU A 22 5.21 -2.34 -14.32
N SER A 23 4.61 -1.69 -15.32
CA SER A 23 3.17 -1.77 -15.57
C SER A 23 2.70 -3.20 -15.82
N THR A 24 3.46 -4.03 -16.56
CA THR A 24 3.13 -5.45 -16.74
C THR A 24 3.13 -6.21 -15.41
N LEU A 25 4.14 -6.01 -14.58
CA LEU A 25 4.22 -6.67 -13.26
C LEU A 25 3.13 -6.18 -12.31
N PHE A 26 2.82 -4.88 -12.35
CA PHE A 26 1.76 -4.27 -11.58
C PHE A 26 0.39 -4.83 -11.97
N ASN A 27 0.08 -4.92 -13.27
CA ASN A 27 -1.19 -5.46 -13.73
C ASN A 27 -1.36 -6.94 -13.35
N ALA A 28 -0.30 -7.75 -13.51
CA ALA A 28 -0.32 -9.14 -13.04
C ALA A 28 -0.56 -9.25 -11.53
N PHE A 29 -0.02 -8.33 -10.74
CA PHE A 29 -0.30 -8.24 -9.32
C PHE A 29 -1.76 -7.84 -9.04
N VAL A 30 -2.33 -6.88 -9.80
CA VAL A 30 -3.74 -6.47 -9.64
C VAL A 30 -4.68 -7.65 -9.91
N ASP A 31 -4.41 -8.42 -10.97
CA ASP A 31 -5.19 -9.63 -11.28
C ASP A 31 -5.11 -10.67 -10.14
N ASP A 32 -3.90 -10.86 -9.61
CA ASP A 32 -3.65 -11.77 -8.49
C ASP A 32 -4.36 -11.31 -7.19
N LEU A 33 -4.33 -10.01 -6.91
CA LEU A 33 -5.03 -9.39 -5.78
C LEU A 33 -6.55 -9.53 -5.93
N ALA A 34 -7.09 -9.29 -7.13
CA ALA A 34 -8.52 -9.46 -7.38
C ALA A 34 -8.98 -10.91 -7.21
N ALA A 35 -8.11 -11.87 -7.56
CA ALA A 35 -8.41 -13.29 -7.43
C ALA A 35 -8.26 -13.83 -6.00
N ARG A 36 -7.23 -13.38 -5.26
CA ARG A 36 -6.79 -14.01 -4.00
C ARG A 36 -6.82 -13.10 -2.77
N GLY A 37 -7.20 -11.84 -2.91
CA GLY A 37 -7.27 -10.89 -1.78
C GLY A 37 -5.93 -10.75 -1.06
N CYS A 38 -5.95 -10.75 0.28
CA CYS A 38 -4.75 -10.60 1.11
C CYS A 38 -3.65 -11.64 0.82
N ALA A 39 -3.99 -12.81 0.28
CA ALA A 39 -3.03 -13.87 -0.02
C ALA A 39 -2.14 -13.54 -1.24
N ALA A 40 -2.48 -12.51 -2.02
CA ALA A 40 -1.64 -11.98 -3.08
C ALA A 40 -0.48 -11.11 -2.55
N LEU A 41 -0.55 -10.64 -1.31
CA LEU A 41 0.42 -9.74 -0.69
C LEU A 41 1.55 -10.54 -0.02
N SER A 42 2.65 -9.85 0.29
CA SER A 42 3.83 -10.48 0.91
C SER A 42 3.75 -10.47 2.43
N TYR A 43 3.48 -9.30 3.03
CA TYR A 43 3.41 -9.13 4.49
C TYR A 43 2.53 -7.93 4.85
N ARG A 44 2.08 -7.86 6.11
CA ARG A 44 1.58 -6.62 6.71
C ARG A 44 2.69 -5.91 7.48
N LEU A 45 2.60 -4.60 7.59
CA LEU A 45 3.53 -3.84 8.40
C LEU A 45 3.31 -4.13 9.88
N SER A 46 4.34 -3.91 10.69
CA SER A 46 4.24 -3.93 12.15
C SER A 46 4.26 -2.49 12.67
N GLY A 47 3.34 -2.15 13.58
CA GLY A 47 3.26 -0.83 14.18
C GLY A 47 1.91 -0.62 14.87
N PRO A 48 1.66 0.57 15.44
CA PRO A 48 0.33 0.92 15.93
C PRO A 48 -0.65 1.10 14.75
N VAL A 49 -1.94 0.93 15.03
CA VAL A 49 -3.01 1.29 14.08
C VAL A 49 -2.84 2.75 13.64
N PRO A 50 -2.94 3.06 12.32
CA PRO A 50 -3.35 2.19 11.22
C PRO A 50 -2.22 1.43 10.51
N VAL A 51 -0.97 1.51 10.97
CA VAL A 51 0.19 0.95 10.25
C VAL A 51 0.11 -0.57 10.10
N ASP A 52 -0.27 -1.28 11.15
CA ASP A 52 -0.41 -2.75 11.14
C ASP A 52 -1.55 -3.30 10.27
N HIS A 53 -2.43 -2.42 9.78
CA HIS A 53 -3.52 -2.77 8.88
C HIS A 53 -3.16 -2.58 7.40
N VAL A 54 -1.91 -2.25 7.12
CA VAL A 54 -1.40 -2.01 5.78
C VAL A 54 -0.54 -3.18 5.32
N CYS A 55 -0.84 -3.69 4.13
CA CYS A 55 -0.10 -4.76 3.49
C CYS A 55 0.80 -4.27 2.35
N VAL A 56 1.84 -5.04 2.07
CA VAL A 56 2.84 -4.70 1.05
C VAL A 56 3.07 -5.89 0.13
N LYS A 57 3.17 -5.60 -1.17
CA LYS A 57 3.70 -6.50 -2.20
C LYS A 57 5.04 -6.01 -2.69
N HIS A 58 5.99 -6.92 -2.83
CA HIS A 58 7.21 -6.67 -3.60
C HIS A 58 6.97 -7.08 -5.05
N LEU A 59 7.18 -6.16 -6.00
CA LEU A 59 7.12 -6.51 -7.42
C LEU A 59 8.49 -6.97 -7.90
N ARG A 60 9.39 -6.02 -8.19
CA ARG A 60 10.76 -6.29 -8.62
C ARG A 60 11.72 -5.26 -8.04
N GLY A 61 12.89 -5.72 -7.63
CA GLY A 61 13.89 -4.86 -6.99
C GLY A 61 13.31 -4.18 -5.77
N GLU A 62 13.43 -2.85 -5.73
CA GLU A 62 12.93 -2.02 -4.63
C GLU A 62 11.46 -1.62 -4.79
N GLN A 63 10.82 -1.95 -5.92
CA GLN A 63 9.44 -1.56 -6.17
C GLN A 63 8.49 -2.26 -5.19
N ARG A 64 7.66 -1.45 -4.53
CA ARG A 64 6.63 -1.86 -3.58
C ARG A 64 5.26 -1.38 -4.05
N VAL A 65 4.25 -2.17 -3.73
CA VAL A 65 2.86 -1.76 -3.78
C VAL A 65 2.30 -1.86 -2.37
N VAL A 66 1.70 -0.77 -1.89
CA VAL A 66 1.10 -0.68 -0.57
C VAL A 66 -0.41 -0.74 -0.71
N VAL A 67 -1.05 -1.63 0.04
CA VAL A 67 -2.47 -1.95 -0.05
C VAL A 67 -3.12 -1.87 1.32
N GLY A 68 -4.29 -1.23 1.38
CA GLY A 68 -5.19 -1.27 2.53
C GLY A 68 -6.51 -1.93 2.14
N PHE A 69 -7.17 -2.62 3.07
CA PHE A 69 -8.48 -3.22 2.83
C PHE A 69 -9.57 -2.37 3.48
N GLU A 70 -10.56 -1.95 2.67
CA GLU A 70 -11.80 -1.33 3.17
C GLU A 70 -12.70 -2.40 3.79
N SER A 71 -12.72 -3.56 3.16
CA SER A 71 -13.39 -4.78 3.58
C SER A 71 -12.64 -5.98 2.99
N PRO A 72 -12.96 -7.23 3.39
CA PRO A 72 -12.30 -8.41 2.80
C PRO A 72 -12.52 -8.54 1.28
N GLN A 73 -13.55 -7.91 0.72
CA GLN A 73 -13.84 -7.92 -0.73
C GLN A 73 -13.48 -6.61 -1.44
N ARG A 74 -12.85 -5.64 -0.77
CA ARG A 74 -12.44 -4.39 -1.39
C ARG A 74 -11.08 -3.93 -0.89
N ALA A 75 -10.12 -3.92 -1.81
CA ALA A 75 -8.74 -3.49 -1.58
C ALA A 75 -8.47 -2.17 -2.30
N TRP A 76 -7.66 -1.33 -1.65
CA TRP A 76 -7.21 -0.05 -2.17
C TRP A 76 -5.70 -0.05 -2.29
N ILE A 77 -5.21 0.22 -3.48
CA ILE A 77 -3.81 0.54 -3.73
C ILE A 77 -3.57 1.94 -3.20
N LEU A 78 -2.84 2.02 -2.11
CA LEU A 78 -2.54 3.27 -1.41
C LEU A 78 -1.38 4.00 -2.10
N LEU A 79 -0.29 3.27 -2.37
CA LEU A 79 0.92 3.80 -2.98
C LEU A 79 1.62 2.74 -3.85
N VAL A 80 2.32 3.20 -4.88
CA VAL A 80 3.22 2.42 -5.72
C VAL A 80 4.54 3.19 -5.85
N GLY A 81 5.67 2.56 -5.53
CA GLY A 81 6.95 3.25 -5.57
C GLY A 81 8.11 2.43 -5.03
N PRO A 82 9.34 2.94 -5.16
CA PRO A 82 10.52 2.27 -4.65
C PRO A 82 10.66 2.40 -3.12
N HIS A 83 11.30 1.41 -2.53
CA HIS A 83 11.81 1.45 -1.17
C HIS A 83 13.33 1.70 -1.20
N HIS A 84 13.73 2.96 -1.00
CA HIS A 84 15.12 3.36 -0.91
C HIS A 84 15.53 3.54 0.55
N ASP A 85 16.42 2.69 1.07
CA ASP A 85 16.89 2.77 2.46
C ASP A 85 17.66 4.08 2.74
N ASP A 86 18.32 4.65 1.72
CA ASP A 86 19.21 5.82 1.86
C ASP A 86 18.57 7.16 1.44
N ASP A 87 17.38 7.16 0.83
CA ASP A 87 16.72 8.37 0.32
C ASP A 87 15.29 8.50 0.84
N GLN A 88 15.14 9.28 1.92
CA GLN A 88 13.85 9.47 2.58
C GLN A 88 12.84 10.28 1.75
N GLU A 89 13.26 11.06 0.75
CA GLU A 89 12.36 11.90 -0.06
C GLU A 89 11.56 11.07 -1.07
N PHE A 90 12.17 10.02 -1.61
CA PHE A 90 11.55 9.10 -2.57
C PHE A 90 11.14 7.75 -1.97
N ASN A 91 11.45 7.50 -0.69
CA ASN A 91 11.06 6.28 -0.01
C ASN A 91 9.54 6.20 0.18
N ILE A 92 8.94 5.14 -0.36
CA ILE A 92 7.51 4.84 -0.24
C ILE A 92 6.99 4.84 1.21
N TYR A 93 7.80 4.46 2.20
CA TYR A 93 7.37 4.45 3.60
C TYR A 93 7.28 5.86 4.20
N THR A 94 8.15 6.79 3.80
CA THR A 94 7.99 8.20 4.21
C THR A 94 6.65 8.74 3.71
N GLU A 95 6.32 8.45 2.45
CA GLU A 95 5.04 8.85 1.86
C GLU A 95 3.87 8.11 2.52
N LEU A 96 4.03 6.84 2.88
CA LEU A 96 3.03 6.06 3.60
C LEU A 96 2.71 6.68 4.96
N TYR A 97 3.70 7.03 5.76
CA TYR A 97 3.45 7.61 7.10
C TYR A 97 2.71 8.95 7.00
N ARG A 98 3.08 9.80 6.03
CA ARG A 98 2.34 11.04 5.73
C ARG A 98 0.90 10.74 5.30
N LEU A 99 0.71 9.70 4.49
CA LEU A 99 -0.60 9.28 4.00
C LEU A 99 -1.49 8.74 5.14
N LEU A 100 -0.91 7.98 6.06
CA LEU A 100 -1.58 7.47 7.26
C LEU A 100 -1.77 8.55 8.34
N GLY A 101 -1.08 9.69 8.23
CA GLY A 101 -1.14 10.76 9.22
C GLY A 101 -0.47 10.40 10.55
N VAL A 102 0.55 9.54 10.51
CA VAL A 102 1.29 9.08 11.69
C VAL A 102 2.77 9.38 11.57
N GLU A 103 3.44 9.49 12.71
CA GLU A 103 4.89 9.57 12.73
C GLU A 103 5.53 8.20 12.43
N PRO A 104 6.68 8.16 11.73
CA PRO A 104 7.41 6.92 11.52
C PRO A 104 7.77 6.26 12.85
N PRO A 105 7.46 4.96 13.07
CA PRO A 105 7.84 4.29 14.29
C PRO A 105 9.36 4.16 14.36
N ALA A 106 9.92 4.16 15.58
CA ALA A 106 11.34 3.92 15.81
C ALA A 106 11.79 2.63 15.09
N ALA A 107 12.98 2.66 14.47
CA ALA A 107 13.44 1.61 13.54
C ALA A 107 13.65 0.22 14.19
N ALA A 108 13.67 0.13 15.51
CA ALA A 108 13.97 -1.12 16.22
C ALA A 108 12.79 -2.10 16.20
N GLY A 109 13.04 -3.33 15.78
CA GLY A 109 12.16 -4.48 16.06
C GLY A 109 10.95 -4.66 15.12
N ARG A 110 10.95 -4.06 13.92
CA ARG A 110 9.86 -4.27 12.95
C ARG A 110 9.84 -5.73 12.46
N THR A 111 8.71 -6.40 12.64
CA THR A 111 8.47 -7.74 12.13
C THR A 111 7.72 -7.66 10.80
N LYS A 112 7.76 -8.74 10.01
CA LYS A 112 7.03 -8.85 8.73
C LYS A 112 6.06 -10.03 8.79
N PRO A 113 4.99 -9.94 9.59
CA PRO A 113 3.98 -10.98 9.62
C PRO A 113 3.29 -11.10 8.24
N PRO A 114 2.72 -12.27 7.91
CA PRO A 114 1.93 -12.42 6.68
C PRO A 114 0.81 -11.36 6.62
N CYS A 115 0.40 -11.00 5.40
CA CYS A 115 -0.66 -9.99 5.24
C CYS A 115 -1.98 -10.50 5.79
N CYS A 116 -2.43 -11.67 5.34
CA CYS A 116 -3.57 -12.33 5.94
C CYS A 116 -3.24 -12.76 7.36
N ASP A 117 -4.24 -12.73 8.22
CA ASP A 117 -4.16 -13.40 9.51
C ASP A 117 -3.91 -14.91 9.31
N VAL A 118 -3.14 -15.50 10.23
CA VAL A 118 -2.70 -16.89 10.11
C VAL A 118 -3.84 -17.85 10.48
N GLU A 119 -4.77 -17.43 11.33
CA GLU A 119 -5.81 -18.29 11.88
C GLU A 119 -7.02 -18.38 10.95
N ASP A 120 -7.53 -17.24 10.48
CA ASP A 120 -8.77 -17.16 9.70
C ASP A 120 -8.54 -16.74 8.23
N GLN A 121 -7.29 -16.48 7.84
CA GLN A 121 -6.93 -15.97 6.52
C GLN A 121 -7.63 -14.64 6.16
N ALA A 122 -8.08 -13.88 7.16
CA ALA A 122 -8.73 -12.60 6.94
C ALA A 122 -7.71 -11.50 6.60
N ALA A 123 -8.14 -10.58 5.74
CA ALA A 123 -7.40 -9.36 5.46
C ALA A 123 -7.50 -8.39 6.65
N PRO A 124 -6.43 -7.66 7.01
CA PRO A 124 -6.52 -6.64 8.04
C PRO A 124 -7.27 -5.42 7.48
N VAL A 125 -8.44 -5.14 8.04
CA VAL A 125 -9.37 -4.13 7.53
C VAL A 125 -9.11 -2.77 8.19
N LEU A 126 -8.76 -1.75 7.39
CA LEU A 126 -8.68 -0.36 7.84
C LEU A 126 -10.07 0.24 8.13
N GLY A 127 -11.08 -0.24 7.41
CA GLY A 127 -12.47 0.19 7.59
C GLY A 127 -12.60 1.71 7.40
N PRO A 128 -13.32 2.42 8.30
CA PRO A 128 -13.60 3.86 8.15
C PRO A 128 -12.37 4.76 8.09
N GLN A 129 -11.22 4.32 8.63
CA GLN A 129 -9.97 5.09 8.59
C GLN A 129 -9.46 5.29 7.16
N LEU A 130 -9.91 4.45 6.22
CA LEU A 130 -9.53 4.54 4.83
C LEU A 130 -10.02 5.82 4.14
N ASP A 131 -11.16 6.37 4.56
CA ASP A 131 -11.69 7.62 3.99
C ASP A 131 -10.72 8.78 4.25
N ASP A 132 -10.17 8.86 5.45
CA ASP A 132 -9.17 9.89 5.78
C ASP A 132 -7.86 9.67 5.01
N VAL A 133 -7.47 8.41 4.79
CA VAL A 133 -6.31 8.04 3.94
C VAL A 133 -6.54 8.51 2.50
N ILE A 134 -7.72 8.26 1.93
CA ILE A 134 -8.07 8.70 0.57
C ILE A 134 -8.08 10.24 0.48
N ALA A 135 -8.61 10.93 1.48
CA ALA A 135 -8.62 12.39 1.54
C ALA A 135 -7.18 12.96 1.57
N ARG A 136 -6.27 12.37 2.36
CA ARG A 136 -4.85 12.76 2.37
C ARG A 136 -4.14 12.45 1.05
N ALA A 137 -4.45 11.31 0.40
CA ALA A 137 -3.92 11.00 -0.93
C ALA A 137 -4.27 12.08 -1.97
N GLN A 138 -5.49 12.62 -1.91
CA GLN A 138 -5.91 13.73 -2.77
C GLN A 138 -5.08 15.00 -2.53
N GLN A 139 -4.76 15.31 -1.28
CA GLN A 139 -3.94 16.47 -0.92
C GLN A 139 -2.49 16.31 -1.42
N LEU A 140 -1.89 15.13 -1.21
CA LEU A 140 -0.54 14.81 -1.68
C LEU A 140 -0.39 14.86 -3.20
N ARG A 141 -1.42 14.41 -3.93
CA ARG A 141 -1.47 14.54 -5.40
C ARG A 141 -1.42 16.01 -5.83
N ARG A 142 -2.06 16.92 -5.09
CA ARG A 142 -2.16 18.35 -5.43
C ARG A 142 -0.85 19.11 -5.17
N SER A 143 -0.14 18.79 -4.08
CA SER A 143 1.11 19.48 -3.74
C SER A 143 2.21 19.26 -4.78
N ARG A 144 2.34 18.02 -5.30
CA ARG A 144 3.31 17.69 -6.37
C ARG A 144 2.99 18.23 -7.76
N ARG A 145 1.80 18.81 -7.98
CA ARG A 145 1.49 19.54 -9.22
C ARG A 145 1.93 21.01 -9.18
N ARG A 146 2.32 21.52 -8.01
CA ARG A 146 2.66 22.92 -7.77
C ARG A 146 4.15 23.16 -7.54
N GLY A 147 4.95 22.11 -7.39
CA GLY A 147 6.40 22.14 -7.39
C GLY A 147 6.90 21.63 -8.73
#